data_AF-A0A0G4FIG3-F1
#
_entry.id   AF-A0A0G4FIG3-F1
#
_cell.length_a   1.000
_cell.length_b   1.000
_cell.length_c   1.000
_cell.angle_alpha   90.00
_cell.angle_beta   90.00
_cell.angle_gamma   90.00
#
_symmetry.space_group_name_H-M   'P 1'
#
loop_
_entity.id
_entity.type
_entity.pdbx_description
1 polymer ?
#
loop_
_entity_poly.entity_id
_entity_poly.type
_entity_poly.pdbx_seq_one_letter_code
_entity_poly.pdbx_strand_id
1 'polypeptide(L)'
;MGNRSSSSGGGPATVTSAGSETEIKLVSDITSERVRRGFRQHCNRDGKLDKPTFNAALSILEDLGLRRLRETPLGERLFSLFDRDASSAVDEEEFVKGVSILTSDSQPQKIDLTFQAYDTRKDGRISKADLVDILQASWLAAFRFLAEKLRSSSHGSSDGKPSSRQIQDFAKKNLSKFREATERSFDRYDPLRTGYLDRAAFEQWASQDRTISAKYGSHAMQVAVTFLNIEKPPLYPSL
;
A
#
# COMPACT_ATOMS: atom_id res chain seq x y z
N MET A 1 12.44 -31.01 -72.24
CA MET A 1 13.12 -29.78 -71.78
C MET A 1 12.39 -29.35 -70.52
N GLY A 2 12.81 -29.78 -69.33
CA GLY A 2 13.79 -29.09 -68.46
C GLY A 2 13.03 -28.02 -67.66
N ASN A 3 12.91 -28.02 -66.33
CA ASN A 3 13.82 -28.51 -65.30
C ASN A 3 13.07 -28.81 -63.98
N ARG A 4 13.66 -29.69 -63.17
CA ARG A 4 13.31 -30.03 -61.78
C ARG A 4 13.92 -29.04 -60.79
N SER A 5 13.35 -28.93 -59.58
CA SER A 5 14.01 -29.05 -58.24
C SER A 5 13.05 -28.48 -57.16
N SER A 6 12.55 -29.27 -56.20
CA SER A 6 13.15 -29.58 -54.86
C SER A 6 13.17 -28.35 -53.93
N SER A 7 12.84 -28.33 -52.64
CA SER A 7 12.62 -29.36 -51.61
C SER A 7 12.10 -28.69 -50.32
N SER A 8 11.38 -29.47 -49.51
CA SER A 8 11.21 -29.46 -48.04
C SER A 8 11.88 -28.40 -47.15
N GLY A 9 11.11 -27.92 -46.17
CA GLY A 9 11.61 -27.39 -44.89
C GLY A 9 10.47 -27.18 -43.89
N GLY A 10 10.33 -28.09 -42.92
CA GLY A 10 9.38 -27.99 -41.82
C GLY A 10 10.01 -27.40 -40.55
N GLY A 11 9.20 -26.63 -39.82
CA GLY A 11 9.35 -26.28 -38.39
C GLY A 11 10.02 -24.93 -38.09
N PRO A 12 9.81 -24.33 -36.89
CA PRO A 12 8.77 -24.56 -35.88
C PRO A 12 7.89 -23.30 -35.62
N ALA A 13 6.83 -23.50 -34.85
CA ALA A 13 5.93 -22.48 -34.34
C ALA A 13 6.68 -21.34 -33.62
N THR A 14 6.27 -20.10 -33.88
CA THR A 14 6.50 -18.99 -32.97
C THR A 14 5.14 -18.48 -32.51
N VAL A 15 4.76 -18.96 -31.32
CA VAL A 15 3.81 -18.26 -30.46
C VAL A 15 4.47 -16.94 -30.10
N THR A 16 4.06 -15.85 -30.73
CA THR A 16 4.38 -14.52 -30.21
C THR A 16 3.48 -14.31 -29.01
N SER A 17 4.01 -14.68 -27.84
CA SER A 17 3.52 -14.22 -26.54
C SER A 17 3.58 -12.70 -26.54
N ALA A 18 2.44 -12.05 -26.74
CA ALA A 18 2.26 -10.65 -26.38
C ALA A 18 2.16 -10.57 -24.86
N GLY A 19 3.28 -10.84 -24.19
CA GLY A 19 3.49 -10.41 -22.81
C GLY A 19 3.66 -8.91 -22.84
N SER A 20 2.56 -8.17 -22.70
CA SER A 20 2.62 -6.74 -22.40
C SER A 20 3.13 -6.59 -20.97
N GLU A 21 4.44 -6.75 -20.79
CA GLU A 21 5.13 -6.16 -19.64
C GLU A 21 4.90 -4.66 -19.76
N THR A 22 3.96 -4.18 -18.96
CA THR A 22 3.63 -2.76 -18.91
C THR A 22 4.86 -2.07 -18.36
N GLU A 23 5.66 -1.52 -19.26
CA GLU A 23 6.82 -0.70 -18.98
C GLU A 23 6.36 0.38 -18.00
N ILE A 24 6.68 0.19 -16.72
CA ILE A 24 6.36 1.11 -15.65
C ILE A 24 7.08 2.39 -16.05
N LYS A 25 6.34 3.37 -16.61
CA LYS A 25 6.88 4.66 -17.02
C LYS A 25 7.69 5.18 -15.85
N LEU A 26 9.01 5.12 -16.03
CA LEU A 26 9.99 5.37 -15.00
C LEU A 26 9.67 6.73 -14.41
N VAL A 27 9.52 6.77 -13.09
CA VAL A 27 9.46 8.02 -12.35
C VAL A 27 10.62 8.87 -12.86
N SER A 28 10.35 10.13 -13.21
CA SER A 28 11.35 11.06 -13.76
C SER A 28 12.72 10.81 -13.15
N ASP A 29 13.80 10.76 -13.93
CA ASP A 29 15.14 10.31 -13.49
C ASP A 29 15.59 10.90 -12.14
N ILE A 30 15.17 12.13 -11.84
CA ILE A 30 15.37 12.83 -10.56
C ILE A 30 14.77 12.08 -9.36
N THR A 31 13.54 11.58 -9.47
CA THR A 31 12.88 10.80 -8.42
C THR A 31 13.53 9.43 -8.28
N SER A 32 13.93 8.81 -9.39
CA SER A 32 14.67 7.55 -9.37
C SER A 32 16.00 7.69 -8.60
N GLU A 33 16.77 8.75 -8.85
CA GLU A 33 18.02 9.00 -8.13
C GLU A 33 17.79 9.35 -6.65
N ARG A 34 16.74 10.12 -6.32
CA ARG A 34 16.37 10.40 -4.92
C ARG A 34 16.03 9.12 -4.16
N VAL A 35 15.26 8.21 -4.77
CA VAL A 35 14.88 6.92 -4.19
C VAL A 35 16.11 6.03 -4.00
N ARG A 36 16.97 5.91 -5.02
CA ARG A 36 18.22 5.12 -4.95
C ARG A 36 19.18 5.65 -3.89
N ARG A 37 19.36 6.96 -3.82
CA ARG A 37 20.19 7.59 -2.78
C ARG A 37 19.66 7.29 -1.38
N GLY A 38 18.34 7.40 -1.19
CA GLY A 38 17.71 7.04 0.08
C GLY A 38 17.91 5.56 0.43
N PHE A 39 17.72 4.64 -0.52
CA PHE A 39 17.97 3.22 -0.33
C PHE A 39 19.39 2.95 0.19
N ARG A 40 20.40 3.54 -0.46
CA ARG A 40 21.83 3.39 -0.09
C ARG A 40 22.17 3.95 1.29
N GLN A 41 21.41 4.92 1.79
CA GLN A 41 21.60 5.46 3.15
C GLN A 41 21.11 4.52 4.25
N HIS A 42 20.22 3.58 3.91
CA HIS A 42 19.55 2.71 4.88
C HIS A 42 19.85 1.22 4.69
N CYS A 43 20.45 0.79 3.58
CA CYS A 43 20.78 -0.60 3.34
C CYS A 43 21.75 -1.16 4.39
N ASN A 44 21.59 -2.44 4.71
CA ASN A 44 22.48 -3.18 5.59
C ASN A 44 23.82 -3.49 4.88
N ARG A 45 24.69 -4.26 5.55
CA ARG A 45 26.03 -4.62 5.04
C ARG A 45 25.99 -5.42 3.73
N ASP A 46 24.89 -6.13 3.47
CA ASP A 46 24.70 -6.94 2.26
C ASP A 46 24.08 -6.13 1.11
N GLY A 47 23.89 -4.82 1.30
CA GLY A 47 23.29 -3.94 0.29
C GLY A 47 21.79 -4.15 0.12
N LYS A 48 21.11 -4.74 1.11
CA LYS A 48 19.65 -4.97 1.11
C LYS A 48 18.97 -4.27 2.30
N LEU A 49 17.65 -4.17 2.26
CA LEU A 49 16.83 -3.71 3.37
C LEU A 49 16.14 -4.89 4.04
N ASP A 50 16.57 -5.29 5.24
CA ASP A 50 15.79 -6.15 6.13
C ASP A 50 14.61 -5.37 6.76
N LYS A 51 13.71 -6.03 7.49
CA LYS A 51 12.52 -5.37 8.07
C LYS A 51 12.87 -4.10 8.89
N PRO A 52 13.85 -4.12 9.82
CA PRO A 52 14.25 -2.92 10.55
C PRO A 52 14.75 -1.78 9.66
N THR A 53 15.65 -2.09 8.73
CA THR A 53 16.24 -1.07 7.84
C THR A 53 15.24 -0.56 6.81
N PHE A 54 14.33 -1.41 6.33
CA PHE A 54 13.19 -1.02 5.50
C PHE A 54 12.28 -0.02 6.22
N ASN A 55 11.94 -0.30 7.48
CA ASN A 55 11.12 0.62 8.29
C ASN A 55 11.81 1.98 8.53
N ALA A 56 13.15 2.02 8.57
CA ALA A 56 13.90 3.28 8.57
C ALA A 56 13.84 3.98 7.19
N ALA A 57 13.99 3.21 6.11
CA ALA A 57 13.90 3.68 4.73
C ALA A 57 12.49 4.20 4.36
N LEU A 58 11.43 3.84 5.10
CA LEU A 58 10.09 4.42 4.90
C LEU A 58 10.06 5.95 5.09
N SER A 59 11.04 6.55 5.79
CA SER A 59 11.20 8.01 5.85
C SER A 59 11.38 8.65 4.46
N ILE A 60 11.98 7.93 3.52
CA ILE A 60 12.09 8.36 2.11
C ILE A 60 10.70 8.53 1.49
N LEU A 61 9.75 7.64 1.82
CA LEU A 61 8.38 7.74 1.32
C LEU A 61 7.70 9.00 1.88
N GLU A 62 7.97 9.34 3.14
CA GLU A 62 7.45 10.56 3.77
C GLU A 62 8.02 11.83 3.11
N ASP A 63 9.29 11.82 2.70
CA ASP A 63 9.94 12.89 1.93
C ASP A 63 9.43 13.01 0.49
N LEU A 64 8.94 11.91 -0.07
CA LEU A 64 8.18 11.88 -1.32
C LEU A 64 6.70 12.22 -1.10
N GLY A 65 6.33 12.48 0.16
CA GLY A 65 5.02 12.92 0.60
C GLY A 65 3.98 11.82 0.72
N LEU A 66 4.36 10.55 0.59
CA LEU A 66 3.55 9.38 0.97
C LEU A 66 3.48 9.25 2.50
N ARG A 67 2.96 10.29 3.14
CA ARG A 67 2.93 10.44 4.60
C ARG A 67 1.96 9.44 5.23
N ARG A 68 2.21 9.10 6.50
CA ARG A 68 1.32 8.29 7.35
C ARG A 68 1.07 6.86 6.84
N LEU A 69 1.95 6.34 5.97
CA LEU A 69 2.03 4.91 5.71
C LEU A 69 2.83 4.19 6.79
N ARG A 70 3.89 4.84 7.28
CA ARG A 70 4.73 4.35 8.36
C ARG A 70 3.87 4.08 9.59
N GLU A 71 4.01 2.89 10.16
CA GLU A 71 3.25 2.44 11.34
C GLU A 71 1.72 2.28 11.13
N THR A 72 1.30 2.11 9.88
CA THR A 72 -0.02 1.56 9.53
C THR A 72 0.13 0.12 9.06
N PRO A 73 -0.96 -0.67 9.02
CA PRO A 73 -0.92 -2.02 8.48
C PRO A 73 -0.40 -2.06 7.04
N LEU A 74 -0.75 -1.07 6.22
CA LEU A 74 -0.23 -0.98 4.85
C LEU A 74 1.28 -0.80 4.83
N GLY A 75 1.84 0.04 5.72
CA GLY A 75 3.29 0.21 5.86
C GLY A 75 4.00 -1.08 6.24
N GLU A 76 3.45 -1.85 7.18
CA GLU A 76 4.00 -3.17 7.54
C GLU A 76 3.93 -4.17 6.37
N ARG A 77 2.90 -4.06 5.53
CA ARG A 77 2.74 -4.90 4.33
C ARG A 77 3.66 -4.47 3.18
N LEU A 78 4.09 -3.21 3.12
CA LEU A 78 4.98 -2.73 2.05
C LEU A 78 6.27 -3.54 1.95
N PHE A 79 6.84 -3.95 3.10
CA PHE A 79 8.02 -4.81 3.10
C PHE A 79 7.77 -6.09 2.29
N SER A 80 6.69 -6.81 2.61
CA SER A 80 6.32 -8.06 1.93
C SER A 80 5.83 -7.86 0.50
N LEU A 81 5.41 -6.65 0.14
CA LEU A 81 5.06 -6.30 -1.24
C LEU A 81 6.29 -6.01 -2.08
N PHE A 82 7.33 -5.43 -1.49
CA PHE A 82 8.55 -5.07 -2.18
C PHE A 82 9.46 -6.30 -2.31
N ASP A 83 9.53 -7.14 -1.27
CA ASP A 83 10.20 -8.45 -1.26
C ASP A 83 9.43 -9.46 -2.12
N ARG A 84 9.64 -9.38 -3.45
CA ARG A 84 8.92 -10.18 -4.46
C ARG A 84 9.49 -11.57 -4.57
N ASP A 85 10.79 -11.72 -4.35
CA ASP A 85 11.47 -13.02 -4.34
C ASP A 85 11.33 -13.76 -2.99
N ALA A 86 10.70 -13.13 -1.99
CA ALA A 86 10.53 -13.66 -0.64
C ALA A 86 11.86 -14.00 0.05
N SER A 87 12.94 -13.29 -0.29
CA SER A 87 14.25 -13.43 0.31
C SER A 87 14.34 -12.88 1.74
N SER A 88 13.23 -12.33 2.28
CA SER A 88 13.17 -11.67 3.57
C SER A 88 14.07 -10.43 3.65
N ALA A 89 14.40 -9.84 2.50
CA ALA A 89 15.14 -8.60 2.36
C ALA A 89 14.77 -7.95 1.02
N VAL A 90 14.65 -6.63 0.99
CA VAL A 90 14.31 -5.87 -0.22
C VAL A 90 15.60 -5.36 -0.87
N ASP A 91 15.82 -5.67 -2.14
CA ASP A 91 16.95 -5.13 -2.91
C ASP A 91 16.67 -3.74 -3.54
N GLU A 92 17.68 -3.13 -4.15
CA GLU A 92 17.55 -1.78 -4.75
C GLU A 92 16.50 -1.76 -5.86
N GLU A 93 16.41 -2.81 -6.67
CA GLU A 93 15.50 -2.90 -7.80
C GLU A 93 14.05 -3.05 -7.32
N GLU A 94 13.82 -3.94 -6.36
CA GLU A 94 12.55 -4.12 -5.67
C GLU A 94 12.06 -2.85 -4.99
N PHE A 95 12.95 -2.16 -4.27
CA PHE A 95 12.63 -0.90 -3.61
C PHE A 95 12.26 0.18 -4.63
N VAL A 96 13.10 0.40 -5.64
CA VAL A 96 12.85 1.42 -6.67
C VAL A 96 11.54 1.14 -7.40
N LYS A 97 11.26 -0.11 -7.79
CA LYS A 97 10.00 -0.49 -8.45
C LYS A 97 8.79 -0.26 -7.54
N GLY A 98 8.87 -0.69 -6.28
CA GLY A 98 7.80 -0.52 -5.30
C GLY A 98 7.45 0.95 -5.09
N VAL A 99 8.45 1.80 -4.87
CA VAL A 99 8.23 3.25 -4.72
C VAL A 99 7.72 3.88 -6.01
N SER A 100 8.18 3.40 -7.17
CA SER A 100 7.71 3.90 -8.47
C SER A 100 6.21 3.67 -8.65
N ILE A 101 5.70 2.50 -8.29
CA ILE A 101 4.27 2.21 -8.38
C ILE A 101 3.48 3.09 -7.39
N LEU A 102 3.93 3.23 -6.14
CA LEU A 102 3.25 4.06 -5.15
C LEU A 102 3.17 5.54 -5.56
N THR A 103 4.24 6.04 -6.18
CA THR A 103 4.33 7.43 -6.66
C THR A 103 3.71 7.63 -8.05
N SER A 104 3.40 6.56 -8.78
CA SER A 104 2.70 6.63 -10.06
C SER A 104 1.26 7.16 -9.91
N ASP A 105 0.68 7.63 -11.01
CA ASP A 105 -0.75 7.95 -11.11
C ASP A 105 -1.58 6.75 -11.61
N SER A 106 -0.97 5.57 -11.74
CA SER A 106 -1.62 4.36 -12.23
C SER A 106 -2.53 3.76 -11.15
N GLN A 107 -3.83 4.05 -11.23
CA GLN A 107 -4.81 3.43 -10.35
C GLN A 107 -4.79 1.89 -10.43
N PRO A 108 -4.71 1.25 -11.62
CA PRO A 108 -4.68 -0.21 -11.69
C PRO A 108 -3.52 -0.81 -10.90
N GLN A 109 -2.30 -0.26 -11.04
CA GLN A 109 -1.12 -0.76 -10.31
C GLN A 109 -1.22 -0.51 -8.79
N LYS A 110 -1.87 0.57 -8.37
CA LYS A 110 -2.14 0.83 -6.95
C LYS A 110 -3.17 -0.13 -6.37
N ILE A 111 -4.18 -0.51 -7.16
CA ILE A 111 -5.17 -1.52 -6.79
C ILE A 111 -4.49 -2.89 -6.73
N ASP A 112 -3.59 -3.22 -7.67
CA ASP A 112 -2.75 -4.42 -7.63
C ASP A 112 -1.99 -4.53 -6.31
N LEU A 113 -1.23 -3.49 -5.96
CA LEU A 113 -0.48 -3.48 -4.71
C LEU A 113 -1.40 -3.54 -3.49
N THR A 114 -2.54 -2.84 -3.53
CA THR A 114 -3.48 -2.86 -2.41
C THR A 114 -4.05 -4.26 -2.22
N PHE A 115 -4.46 -4.94 -3.31
CA PHE A 115 -4.95 -6.31 -3.26
C PHE A 115 -3.91 -7.24 -2.65
N GLN A 116 -2.66 -7.17 -3.13
CA GLN A 116 -1.57 -7.99 -2.59
C GLN A 116 -1.27 -7.69 -1.11
N ALA A 117 -1.47 -6.44 -0.66
CA ALA A 117 -1.29 -6.07 0.76
C ALA A 117 -2.34 -6.74 1.65
N TYR A 118 -3.55 -6.95 1.12
CA TYR A 118 -4.65 -7.62 1.81
C TYR A 118 -4.58 -9.13 1.69
N ASP A 119 -4.07 -9.68 0.59
CA ASP A 119 -3.94 -11.13 0.37
C ASP A 119 -2.75 -11.70 1.14
N THR A 120 -2.89 -11.79 2.46
CA THR A 120 -1.79 -12.23 3.34
C THR A 120 -1.37 -13.68 3.12
N ARG A 121 -2.30 -14.51 2.61
CA ARG A 121 -2.08 -15.93 2.31
C ARG A 121 -1.60 -16.19 0.89
N LYS A 122 -1.59 -15.17 0.03
CA LYS A 122 -1.20 -15.26 -1.38
C LYS A 122 -2.03 -16.32 -2.14
N ASP A 123 -3.31 -16.46 -1.79
CA ASP A 123 -4.22 -17.43 -2.44
C ASP A 123 -5.05 -16.81 -3.58
N GLY A 124 -4.78 -15.54 -3.90
CA GLY A 124 -5.43 -14.79 -4.97
C GLY A 124 -6.82 -14.29 -4.60
N ARG A 125 -7.19 -14.30 -3.31
CA ARG A 125 -8.49 -13.84 -2.80
C ARG A 125 -8.33 -13.14 -1.45
N ILE A 126 -9.23 -12.21 -1.14
CA ILE A 126 -9.25 -11.53 0.17
C ILE A 126 -10.35 -12.14 1.01
N SER A 127 -10.01 -12.77 2.13
CA SER A 127 -11.05 -13.24 3.03
C SER A 127 -11.64 -12.09 3.84
N LYS A 128 -12.82 -12.33 4.42
CA LYS A 128 -13.44 -11.41 5.38
C LYS A 128 -12.50 -11.06 6.55
N ALA A 129 -11.75 -12.04 7.04
CA ALA A 129 -10.79 -11.83 8.12
C ALA A 129 -9.65 -10.90 7.68
N ASP A 130 -9.07 -11.13 6.50
CA ASP A 130 -7.99 -10.29 5.95
C ASP A 130 -8.43 -8.81 5.83
N LEU A 131 -9.64 -8.57 5.32
CA LEU A 131 -10.21 -7.22 5.23
C LEU A 131 -10.43 -6.59 6.62
N VAL A 132 -11.04 -7.33 7.53
CA VAL A 132 -11.34 -6.85 8.89
C VAL A 132 -10.05 -6.49 9.63
N ASP A 133 -9.03 -7.34 9.57
CA ASP A 133 -7.77 -7.17 10.28
C ASP A 133 -7.07 -5.88 9.87
N ILE A 134 -6.95 -5.64 8.55
CA ILE A 134 -6.30 -4.42 8.04
C ILE A 134 -7.11 -3.19 8.43
N LEU A 135 -8.44 -3.20 8.29
CA LEU A 135 -9.27 -2.04 8.62
C LEU A 135 -9.27 -1.74 10.13
N GLN A 136 -9.33 -2.76 10.98
CA GLN A 136 -9.28 -2.59 12.43
C GLN A 136 -7.93 -2.04 12.89
N ALA A 137 -6.83 -2.58 12.37
CA ALA A 137 -5.51 -2.08 12.70
C ALA A 137 -5.30 -0.65 12.18
N SER A 138 -5.87 -0.31 11.01
CA SER A 138 -5.87 1.05 10.47
C SER A 138 -6.72 2.02 11.32
N TRP A 139 -7.86 1.57 11.85
CA TRP A 139 -8.65 2.32 12.83
C TRP A 139 -7.84 2.66 14.08
N LEU A 140 -7.15 1.69 14.66
CA LEU A 140 -6.31 1.92 15.84
C LEU A 140 -5.15 2.87 15.52
N ALA A 141 -4.51 2.73 14.36
CA ALA A 141 -3.47 3.65 13.91
C ALA A 141 -3.99 5.09 13.76
N ALA A 142 -5.18 5.29 13.20
CA ALA A 142 -5.79 6.61 13.04
C ALA A 142 -5.98 7.33 14.38
N PHE A 143 -6.49 6.63 15.40
CA PHE A 143 -6.64 7.19 16.74
C PHE A 143 -5.31 7.41 17.46
N ARG A 144 -4.30 6.58 17.19
CA ARG A 144 -2.94 6.76 17.69
C ARG A 144 -2.31 8.03 17.13
N PHE A 145 -2.38 8.24 15.82
CA PHE A 145 -1.91 9.47 15.16
C PHE A 145 -2.69 10.71 15.63
N LEU A 146 -4.00 10.58 15.83
CA LEU A 146 -4.81 11.66 16.40
C LEU A 146 -4.30 12.06 17.80
N ALA A 147 -4.03 11.09 18.67
CA ALA A 147 -3.49 11.34 20.00
C ALA A 147 -2.11 12.01 19.96
N GLU A 148 -1.24 11.56 19.06
CA GLU A 148 0.08 12.16 18.87
C GLU A 148 0.01 13.60 18.38
N LYS A 149 -0.83 13.87 17.37
CA LYS A 149 -1.05 15.23 16.86
C LYS A 149 -1.49 16.20 17.96
N LEU A 150 -2.38 15.75 18.85
CA LEU A 150 -2.86 16.58 19.96
C LEU A 150 -1.78 16.84 21.02
N ARG A 151 -0.90 15.85 21.27
CA ARG A 151 0.25 16.00 22.17
C ARG A 151 1.29 16.96 21.62
N SER A 152 1.65 16.83 20.34
CA SER A 152 2.69 17.65 19.71
C SER A 152 2.25 19.10 19.46
N SER A 153 0.94 19.37 19.37
CA SER A 153 0.38 20.73 19.27
C SER A 153 0.42 21.54 20.58
N SER A 154 1.05 21.04 21.64
CA SER A 154 1.04 21.67 22.96
C SER A 154 2.18 22.68 23.14
N HIS A 155 1.93 23.92 22.71
CA HIS A 155 2.66 25.11 23.17
C HIS A 155 1.79 26.01 24.09
N GLY A 156 0.67 25.50 24.59
CA GLY A 156 -0.22 26.17 25.55
C GLY A 156 -0.86 25.18 26.53
N SER A 157 -1.48 25.70 27.60
CA SER A 157 -2.03 24.95 28.75
C SER A 157 -2.73 23.65 28.37
N SER A 158 -2.42 22.59 29.14
CA SER A 158 -2.96 21.24 28.99
C SER A 158 -4.44 21.09 29.39
N ASP A 159 -5.05 22.16 29.91
CA ASP A 159 -6.40 22.08 30.48
C ASP A 159 -7.45 21.80 29.40
N GLY A 160 -8.15 20.66 29.57
CA GLY A 160 -9.28 20.26 28.73
C GLY A 160 -8.95 19.41 27.50
N LYS A 161 -7.67 19.14 27.19
CA LYS A 161 -7.32 18.22 26.07
C LYS A 161 -7.44 16.76 26.50
N PRO A 162 -8.03 15.89 25.66
CA PRO A 162 -8.10 14.46 25.96
C PRO A 162 -6.70 13.83 25.96
N SER A 163 -6.42 13.02 26.97
CA SER A 163 -5.19 12.25 27.05
C SER A 163 -5.13 11.18 25.94
N SER A 164 -3.90 10.77 25.58
CA SER A 164 -3.69 9.66 24.63
C SER A 164 -4.44 8.40 25.05
N ARG A 165 -4.49 8.11 26.37
CA ARG A 165 -5.24 6.98 26.93
C ARG A 165 -6.74 7.09 26.68
N GLN A 166 -7.36 8.25 26.92
CA GLN A 166 -8.79 8.47 26.66
C GLN A 166 -9.15 8.25 25.19
N ILE A 167 -8.30 8.73 24.27
CA ILE A 167 -8.50 8.58 22.82
C ILE A 167 -8.38 7.10 22.41
N GLN A 168 -7.37 6.39 22.92
CA GLN A 168 -7.18 4.96 22.64
C GLN A 168 -8.29 4.09 23.24
N ASP A 169 -8.74 4.38 24.46
CA ASP A 169 -9.84 3.66 25.10
C ASP A 169 -11.16 3.89 24.34
N PHE A 170 -11.40 5.10 23.85
CA PHE A 170 -12.52 5.38 22.95
C PHE A 170 -12.44 4.54 21.67
N ALA A 171 -11.26 4.49 21.03
CA ALA A 171 -11.07 3.70 19.81
C ALA A 171 -11.37 2.21 20.05
N LYS A 172 -10.87 1.63 21.14
CA LYS A 172 -11.09 0.23 21.52
C LYS A 172 -12.56 -0.06 21.83
N LYS A 173 -13.23 0.80 22.61
CA LYS A 173 -14.65 0.66 22.95
C LYS A 173 -15.58 0.69 21.73
N ASN A 174 -15.18 1.39 20.66
CA ASN A 174 -15.95 1.47 19.41
C ASN A 174 -15.51 0.46 18.34
N LEU A 175 -14.51 -0.38 18.63
CA LEU A 175 -13.91 -1.29 17.65
C LEU A 175 -14.89 -2.38 17.19
N SER A 176 -15.79 -2.85 18.05
CA SER A 176 -16.82 -3.84 17.69
C SER A 176 -17.81 -3.29 16.67
N LYS A 177 -18.33 -2.09 16.91
CA LYS A 177 -19.23 -1.40 15.97
C LYS A 177 -18.55 -1.13 14.63
N PHE A 178 -17.27 -0.74 14.67
CA PHE A 178 -16.46 -0.56 13.47
C PHE A 178 -16.26 -1.89 12.70
N ARG A 179 -16.03 -2.99 13.42
CA ARG A 179 -15.95 -4.34 12.85
C ARG A 179 -17.25 -4.73 12.14
N GLU A 180 -18.39 -4.58 12.80
CA GLU A 180 -19.71 -4.88 12.22
C GLU A 180 -19.99 -4.05 10.96
N ALA A 181 -19.57 -2.77 10.95
CA ALA A 181 -19.66 -1.94 9.75
C ALA A 181 -18.74 -2.43 8.62
N THR A 182 -17.54 -2.90 8.96
CA THR A 182 -16.58 -3.49 8.01
C THR A 182 -17.11 -4.77 7.40
N GLU A 183 -17.61 -5.69 8.21
CA GLU A 183 -18.19 -6.97 7.76
C GLU A 183 -19.42 -6.74 6.89
N ARG A 184 -20.32 -5.82 7.25
CA ARG A 184 -21.43 -5.41 6.38
C ARG A 184 -20.94 -4.81 5.07
N SER A 185 -19.84 -4.06 5.10
CA SER A 185 -19.25 -3.55 3.87
C SER A 185 -18.67 -4.66 3.01
N PHE A 186 -18.10 -5.71 3.59
CA PHE A 186 -17.60 -6.88 2.88
C PHE A 186 -18.75 -7.64 2.20
N ASP A 187 -19.82 -7.92 2.96
CA ASP A 187 -20.96 -8.74 2.49
C ASP A 187 -21.67 -8.13 1.27
N ARG A 188 -21.60 -6.80 1.09
CA ARG A 188 -22.11 -6.13 -0.12
C ARG A 188 -21.37 -6.52 -1.41
N TYR A 189 -20.12 -6.96 -1.29
CA TYR A 189 -19.28 -7.37 -2.42
C TYR A 189 -19.07 -8.90 -2.47
N ASP A 190 -19.61 -9.64 -1.49
CA ASP A 190 -19.68 -11.10 -1.49
C ASP A 190 -21.15 -11.57 -1.44
N PRO A 191 -21.94 -11.29 -2.50
CA PRO A 191 -23.37 -11.63 -2.52
C PRO A 191 -23.61 -13.15 -2.45
N LEU A 192 -22.65 -13.94 -2.90
CA LEU A 192 -22.68 -15.40 -2.87
C LEU A 192 -22.26 -15.98 -1.51
N ARG A 193 -21.84 -15.14 -0.55
CA ARG A 193 -21.38 -15.53 0.79
C ARG A 193 -20.27 -16.59 0.73
N THR A 194 -19.36 -16.44 -0.22
CA THR A 194 -18.20 -17.31 -0.36
C THR A 194 -17.24 -17.17 0.82
N GLY A 195 -17.27 -16.02 1.53
CA GLY A 195 -16.30 -15.63 2.54
C GLY A 195 -15.07 -14.94 1.96
N TYR A 196 -15.03 -14.72 0.64
CA TYR A 196 -13.89 -14.18 -0.10
C TYR A 196 -14.32 -13.11 -1.10
N LEU A 197 -13.43 -12.14 -1.35
CA LEU A 197 -13.49 -11.25 -2.49
C LEU A 197 -12.40 -11.66 -3.47
N ASP A 198 -12.80 -11.93 -4.71
CA ASP A 198 -11.85 -12.01 -5.80
C ASP A 198 -11.33 -10.62 -6.19
N ARG A 199 -10.46 -10.58 -7.18
CA ARG A 199 -9.84 -9.33 -7.61
C ARG A 199 -10.86 -8.30 -8.09
N ALA A 200 -11.85 -8.69 -8.87
CA ALA A 200 -12.84 -7.76 -9.43
C ALA A 200 -13.75 -7.20 -8.33
N ALA A 201 -14.20 -8.04 -7.41
CA ALA A 201 -15.00 -7.62 -6.26
C ALA A 201 -14.22 -6.69 -5.33
N PHE A 202 -12.95 -7.01 -5.06
CA PHE A 202 -12.08 -6.16 -4.24
C PHE A 202 -11.80 -4.81 -4.91
N GLU A 203 -11.56 -4.79 -6.22
CA GLU A 203 -11.37 -3.56 -6.98
C GLU A 203 -12.58 -2.64 -6.84
N GLN A 204 -13.81 -3.15 -7.05
CA GLN A 204 -15.02 -2.37 -6.84
C GLN A 204 -15.17 -1.88 -5.38
N TRP A 205 -14.73 -2.67 -4.41
CA TRP A 205 -14.72 -2.28 -3.00
C TRP A 205 -13.71 -1.15 -2.73
N ALA A 206 -12.51 -1.25 -3.32
CA ALA A 206 -11.36 -0.37 -3.11
C ALA A 206 -11.45 0.96 -3.88
N SER A 207 -12.13 0.98 -5.03
CA SER A 207 -12.31 2.18 -5.86
C SER A 207 -13.23 3.24 -5.25
N GLN A 208 -13.90 2.93 -4.14
CA GLN A 208 -14.60 3.95 -3.34
C GLN A 208 -13.57 4.83 -2.61
N ASP A 209 -13.92 6.06 -2.21
CA ASP A 209 -13.05 6.84 -1.33
C ASP A 209 -12.97 6.18 0.06
N ARG A 210 -12.00 5.28 0.23
CA ARG A 210 -11.78 4.48 1.42
C ARG A 210 -10.67 5.12 2.25
N THR A 211 -11.08 6.04 3.11
CA THR A 211 -10.27 6.50 4.25
C THR A 211 -10.98 6.13 5.55
N ILE A 212 -10.19 5.82 6.59
CA ILE A 212 -10.72 5.75 7.94
C ILE A 212 -10.56 7.11 8.58
N SER A 213 -11.68 7.68 9.03
CA SER A 213 -11.68 8.94 9.76
C SER A 213 -11.82 8.70 11.26
N ALA A 214 -10.74 8.95 12.01
CA ALA A 214 -10.79 9.01 13.47
C ALA A 214 -11.19 10.43 13.89
N LYS A 215 -12.30 10.56 14.60
CA LYS A 215 -12.80 11.85 15.13
C LYS A 215 -12.95 11.76 16.64
N TYR A 216 -12.47 12.78 17.34
CA TYR A 216 -12.63 12.94 18.79
C TYR A 216 -12.81 14.41 19.13
N GLY A 217 -14.02 14.80 19.54
CA GLY A 217 -14.40 16.21 19.69
C GLY A 217 -14.31 16.95 18.35
N SER A 218 -13.65 18.11 18.34
CA SER A 218 -13.38 18.91 17.15
C SER A 218 -12.18 18.41 16.32
N HIS A 219 -11.47 17.38 16.78
CA HIS A 219 -10.24 16.93 16.15
C HIS A 219 -10.49 15.71 15.27
N ALA A 220 -9.88 15.71 14.09
CA ALA A 220 -9.99 14.62 13.13
C ALA A 220 -8.62 14.22 12.58
N MET A 221 -8.53 12.94 12.24
CA MET A 221 -7.41 12.31 11.54
C MET A 221 -7.98 11.38 10.47
N GLN A 222 -7.32 11.32 9.32
CA GLN A 222 -7.62 10.35 8.28
C GLN A 222 -6.39 9.50 8.00
N VAL A 223 -6.62 8.21 7.78
CA VAL A 223 -5.63 7.27 7.26
C VAL A 223 -6.20 6.59 6.03
N ALA A 224 -5.37 6.44 5.00
CA ALA A 224 -5.72 5.67 3.82
C ALA A 224 -5.73 4.17 4.17
N VAL A 225 -6.68 3.44 3.59
CA VAL A 225 -6.71 1.97 3.68
C VAL A 225 -6.47 1.29 2.32
N THR A 226 -6.18 2.10 1.31
CA THR A 226 -5.74 1.70 -0.03
C THR A 226 -4.59 2.59 -0.48
N PHE A 227 -3.81 2.14 -1.46
CA PHE A 227 -2.75 2.97 -2.06
C PHE A 227 -3.28 4.01 -3.06
N LEU A 228 -4.59 4.03 -3.33
CA LEU A 228 -5.24 5.01 -4.20
C LEU A 228 -5.27 6.40 -3.57
N ASN A 229 -5.53 6.48 -2.26
CA ASN A 229 -5.84 7.73 -1.56
C ASN A 229 -4.67 8.19 -0.66
N ILE A 230 -3.44 7.80 -0.99
CA ILE A 230 -2.26 8.36 -0.32
C ILE A 230 -2.08 9.79 -0.82
N GLU A 231 -2.11 10.75 0.10
CA GLU A 231 -1.86 12.17 -0.21
C GLU A 231 -0.52 12.29 -0.95
N LYS A 232 -0.52 12.93 -2.13
CA LYS A 232 0.71 13.41 -2.77
C LYS A 232 0.85 14.90 -2.46
N PRO A 233 2.05 15.41 -2.14
CA PRO A 233 2.26 16.83 -2.05
C PRO A 233 2.06 17.44 -3.45
N PRO A 234 1.66 18.72 -3.56
CA PRO A 234 1.73 19.41 -4.84
C PRO A 234 3.16 19.30 -5.38
N LEU A 235 3.30 18.92 -6.64
CA LEU A 235 4.60 18.65 -7.27
C LEU A 235 5.50 19.89 -7.39
N TYR A 236 5.02 21.07 -6.97
CA TYR A 236 5.77 22.32 -6.95
C TYR A 236 5.31 23.19 -5.77
N PRO A 237 6.21 23.97 -5.12
CA PRO A 237 5.77 25.11 -4.34
C PRO A 237 5.08 26.08 -5.28
N SER A 238 3.88 26.54 -4.91
CA SER A 238 3.26 27.70 -5.55
C SER A 238 4.28 28.84 -5.54
N LEU A 239 4.72 29.25 -6.73
CA LEU A 239 5.48 30.49 -6.92
C LEU A 239 4.63 31.69 -6.48
#